data_AF-A0A532BYW1-F1
#
_entry.id   AF-A0A532BYW1-F1
#
_cell.length_a   1.000
_cell.length_b   1.000
_cell.length_c   1.000
_cell.angle_alpha   90.00
_cell.angle_beta   90.00
_cell.angle_gamma   90.00
#
_symmetry.space_group_name_H-M   'P 1'
#
loop_
_entity.id
_entity.type
_entity.pdbx_description
1 polymer ?
#
loop_
_entity_poly.entity_id
_entity_poly.type
_entity_poly.pdbx_seq_one_letter_code
_entity_poly.pdbx_strand_id
1 'polypeptide(L)' 'MGILIVDDSADDRILLQSILSAAGYDDLLVADSAAAAFRLLGLDDGKHA' A
#
# COMPACT_ATOMS: atom_id res chain seq x y z
N MET A 1 -3.18 12.99 2.64
CA MET A 1 -3.44 12.24 1.39
C MET A 1 -2.68 10.95 1.56
N GLY A 2 -3.38 9.84 1.78
CA GLY A 2 -2.72 8.55 1.97
C GLY A 2 -2.44 7.89 0.62
N ILE A 3 -1.24 7.33 0.46
CA ILE A 3 -0.88 6.53 -0.71
C ILE A 3 -0.78 5.07 -0.26
N LEU A 4 -1.49 4.17 -0.94
CA LEU A 4 -1.39 2.73 -0.74
C LEU A 4 -0.55 2.12 -1.86
N ILE A 5 0.56 1.49 -1.51
CA ILE A 5 1.45 0.76 -2.43
C ILE A 5 1.12 -0.72 -2.32
N VAL A 6 0.83 -1.37 -3.45
CA VAL A 6 0.55 -2.81 -3.53
C VAL A 6 1.49 -3.42 -4.54
N ASP A 7 2.42 -4.25 -4.06
CA ASP A 7 3.44 -4.87 -4.91
C ASP A 7 3.90 -6.17 -4.22
N ASP A 8 4.17 -7.23 -4.98
CA ASP A 8 4.62 -8.51 -4.43
C ASP A 8 6.13 -8.52 -4.10
N SER A 9 6.90 -7.63 -4.72
CA SER A 9 8.33 -7.47 -4.50
C SER A 9 8.64 -6.57 -3.30
N ALA A 10 9.41 -7.10 -2.34
CA ALA A 10 9.79 -6.33 -1.15
C ALA A 10 10.72 -5.15 -1.48
N ASP A 11 11.65 -5.36 -2.42
CA ASP A 11 12.63 -4.35 -2.81
C ASP A 11 11.96 -3.17 -3.52
N ASP A 12 10.97 -3.45 -4.37
CA ASP A 12 10.23 -2.41 -5.10
C ASP A 12 9.37 -1.56 -4.15
N ARG A 13 8.75 -2.18 -3.13
CA ARG A 13 8.02 -1.43 -2.09
C ARG A 13 8.94 -0.48 -1.33
N ILE A 14 10.13 -0.93 -0.94
CA ILE A 14 11.11 -0.09 -0.22
C ILE A 14 11.60 1.06 -1.10
N LEU A 15 11.87 0.79 -2.38
CA LEU A 15 12.27 1.81 -3.34
C LEU A 15 11.18 2.88 -3.49
N LEU A 16 9.94 2.47 -3.73
CA LEU A 16 8.81 3.38 -3.88
C LEU A 16 8.52 4.18 -2.60
N GLN A 17 8.58 3.54 -1.43
CA GLN A 17 8.48 4.24 -0.15
C GLN A 17 9.55 5.32 -0.01
N SER A 18 10.79 5.01 -0.36
CA SER A 18 11.92 5.95 -0.26
C SER A 18 11.72 7.14 -1.19
N ILE A 19 11.28 6.91 -2.43
CA ILE A 19 11.00 7.96 -3.41
C ILE A 19 9.86 8.86 -2.93
N LEU A 20 8.75 8.28 -2.47
CA LEU A 20 7.59 9.04 -2.03
C LEU A 20 7.86 9.82 -0.74
N SER A 21 8.59 9.22 0.21
CA SER A 21 9.03 9.90 1.43
C SER A 21 9.95 11.08 1.09
N ALA A 22 10.89 10.91 0.17
CA ALA A 22 11.77 11.99 -0.29
C ALA A 22 11.01 13.12 -1.00
N ALA A 23 9.85 12.83 -1.60
CA ALA A 23 8.97 13.82 -2.19
C ALA A 23 8.03 14.50 -1.18
N GLY A 24 8.11 14.16 0.12
CA GLY A 24 7.31 14.75 1.19
C GLY A 24 5.94 14.07 1.41
N TYR A 25 5.76 12.84 0.91
CA TYR A 25 4.58 12.03 1.21
C TYR A 25 4.86 11.13 2.41
N ASP A 26 4.40 11.53 3.59
CA ASP A 26 4.63 10.79 4.85
C ASP A 26 3.53 9.76 5.17
N ASP A 27 2.39 9.85 4.49
CA ASP A 27 1.22 8.99 4.71
C ASP A 27 1.21 7.85 3.69
N LEU A 28 2.08 6.85 3.93
CA LEU A 28 2.28 5.70 3.05
C LEU A 28 1.83 4.41 3.74
N LEU A 29 0.92 3.69 3.09
CA LEU A 29 0.50 2.33 3.44
C LEU A 29 1.08 1.36 2.42
N VAL A 30 1.46 0.17 2.86
CA VAL A 30 2.13 -0.81 2.00
C VAL A 30 1.54 -2.19 2.22
N ALA A 31 1.21 -2.86 1.12
CA ALA A 31 0.68 -4.20 1.08
C ALA A 31 1.54 -5.09 0.15
N ASP A 32 1.75 -6.33 0.58
CA ASP A 32 2.46 -7.35 -0.21
C ASP A 32 1.59 -8.06 -1.25
N SER A 33 0.28 -7.79 -1.22
CA SER A 33 -0.71 -8.51 -2.00
C SER A 33 -2.02 -7.72 -2.05
N ALA A 34 -2.84 -8.00 -3.07
CA ALA A 34 -4.18 -7.43 -3.17
C ALA A 34 -5.03 -7.77 -1.92
N ALA A 35 -4.91 -9.00 -1.39
CA ALA A 35 -5.63 -9.39 -0.17
C ALA A 35 -5.22 -8.55 1.05
N ALA A 36 -3.92 -8.32 1.25
CA ALA A 36 -3.44 -7.43 2.30
C ALA A 36 -3.90 -5.98 2.08
N ALA A 37 -3.94 -5.51 0.83
CA ALA A 37 -4.45 -4.18 0.49
C ALA A 37 -5.93 -4.02 0.84
N PHE A 38 -6.76 -5.01 0.50
CA PHE A 38 -8.19 -5.00 0.86
C PHE A 38 -8.39 -4.96 2.38
N ARG A 39 -7.56 -5.65 3.16
CA ARG A 39 -7.57 -5.56 4.63
C ARG A 39 -7.24 -4.17 5.15
N LEU A 40 -6.19 -3.55 4.62
CA LEU A 40 -5.80 -2.19 5.00
C LEU A 40 -6.88 -1.16 4.66
N LEU A 41 -7.63 -1.39 3.58
CA LEU A 41 -8.76 -0.56 3.18
C LEU A 41 -10.05 -0.84 3.98
N GLY A 42 -10.06 -1.84 4.87
CA GLY A 42 -11.28 -2.26 5.58
C GLY A 42 -12.32 -2.91 4.66
N LEU A 43 -11.88 -3.44 3.52
CA LEU A 43 -12.71 -4.08 2.48
C LEU A 43 -12.74 -5.61 2.58
N ASP A 44 -12.10 -6.21 3.60
CA ASP A 44 -12.10 -7.67 3.84
C ASP A 44 -13.50 -8.20 4.26
N ASP A 45 -14.45 -7.30 4.54
CA ASP A 45 -15.84 -7.63 4.88
C ASP A 45 -16.73 -7.82 3.63
N GLY A 46 -16.34 -8.71 2.71
CA GLY A 46 -17.23 -9.46 1.80
C GLY A 46 -18.45 -8.77 1.13
N LYS A 47 -18.45 -7.44 0.90
CA LYS A 47 -19.63 -6.70 0.39
C LYS A 47 -19.38 -5.91 -0.88
N HIS A 48 -18.66 -6.50 -1.82
CA HIS A 48 -18.79 -6.12 -3.23
C HIS A 48 -19.12 -7.38 -4.03
N ALA A 49 -20.39 -7.80 -3.90
CA ALA A 49 -21.06 -8.70 -4.83
C ALA A 49 -21.61 -7.91 -6.01
#